data_AF-C6FK70-F1
#
_entry.id   AF-C6FK70-F1
#
_cell.length_a   1.000
_cell.length_b   1.000
_cell.length_c   1.000
_cell.angle_alpha   90.00
_cell.angle_beta   90.00
_cell.angle_gamma   90.00
#
_symmetry.space_group_name_H-M   'P 1'
#
loop_
_entity.id
_entity.type
_entity.pdbx_description
1 polymer ?
#
loop_
_entity_poly.entity_id
_entity_poly.type
_entity_poly.pdbx_seq_one_letter_code
_entity_poly.pdbx_strand_id
1 'polypeptide(L)'
;YIDTDKILFSWNGDTLSISLVMYQRSNKNTCMHQKSQVRWGKCIKKGQILADGAATVGGELALGKNVLVAYMPWEGYNSEDAVLISERLVYEDIYTSFHIR
;
A
#
# COMPACT_ATOMS: atom_id res chain seq x y z
N TYR A 1 14.66 12.08 12.27
CA TYR A 1 15.31 10.99 11.53
C TYR A 1 14.23 10.01 11.12
N ILE A 2 14.25 9.53 9.88
CA ILE A 2 13.27 8.57 9.39
C ILE A 2 14.05 7.31 9.08
N ASP A 3 13.88 6.31 9.93
CA ASP A 3 14.32 4.97 9.63
C ASP A 3 13.20 4.26 8.85
N THR A 4 13.57 3.18 8.15
CA THR A 4 12.59 2.34 7.46
C THR A 4 11.58 1.75 8.45
N ASP A 5 12.03 1.48 9.68
CA ASP A 5 11.24 0.79 10.70
C ASP A 5 10.68 1.71 11.79
N LYS A 6 11.13 2.97 11.86
CA LYS A 6 10.80 3.89 12.95
C LYS A 6 10.75 5.35 12.51
N ILE A 7 9.75 6.07 13.02
CA ILE A 7 9.63 7.53 12.84
C ILE A 7 10.02 8.21 14.16
N LEU A 8 11.05 9.07 14.10
CA LEU A 8 11.51 9.87 15.23
C LEU A 8 11.03 11.32 15.10
N PHE A 9 10.28 11.78 16.10
CA PHE A 9 9.81 13.14 16.27
C PHE A 9 10.57 13.81 17.40
N SER A 10 11.06 15.02 17.18
CA SER A 10 11.65 15.85 18.23
C SER A 10 10.81 17.10 18.41
N TRP A 11 10.32 17.35 19.62
CA TRP A 11 9.57 18.56 19.97
C TRP A 11 10.03 19.07 21.34
N ASN A 12 10.43 20.33 21.44
CA ASN A 12 10.83 20.97 22.70
C ASN A 12 11.88 20.21 23.55
N GLY A 13 12.79 19.46 22.91
CA GLY A 13 13.80 18.65 23.60
C GLY A 13 13.37 17.20 23.88
N ASP A 14 12.08 16.89 23.79
CA ASP A 14 11.57 15.53 23.90
C ASP A 14 11.62 14.83 22.55
N THR A 15 12.10 13.58 22.55
CA THR A 15 12.12 12.72 21.36
C THR A 15 11.10 11.60 21.51
N LEU A 16 10.11 11.57 20.62
CA LEU A 16 9.12 10.49 20.52
C LEU A 16 9.51 9.56 19.37
N SER A 17 9.56 8.26 19.65
CA SER A 17 9.80 7.22 18.65
C SER A 17 8.54 6.38 18.43
N ILE A 18 8.11 6.27 17.16
CA ILE A 18 6.99 5.43 16.75
C ILE A 18 7.53 4.30 15.88
N SER A 19 7.33 3.06 16.30
CA SER A 19 7.72 1.88 15.52
C SER A 19 6.66 1.56 14.46
N LEU A 20 7.11 1.27 13.24
CA LEU A 20 6.26 0.85 12.13
C LEU A 20 6.15 -0.67 12.10
N VAL A 21 4.99 -1.15 11.66
CA VAL A 21 4.78 -2.58 11.41
C VAL A 21 5.43 -2.97 10.09
N MET A 22 6.38 -3.89 10.12
CA MET A 22 7.12 -4.34 8.93
C MET A 22 6.92 -5.83 8.70
N TYR A 23 6.40 -6.19 7.53
CA TYR A 23 6.24 -7.58 7.06
C TYR A 23 5.52 -8.51 8.07
N GLN A 24 4.55 -7.98 8.81
CA GLN A 24 3.80 -8.76 9.79
C GLN A 24 2.70 -9.57 9.11
N ARG A 25 2.49 -10.80 9.56
CA ARG A 25 1.39 -11.64 9.09
C ARG A 25 0.05 -11.20 9.70
N SER A 26 -1.00 -11.14 8.89
CA SER A 26 -2.39 -11.00 9.35
C SER A 26 -3.03 -12.36 9.68
N ASN A 27 -4.18 -12.34 10.36
CA ASN A 27 -4.97 -13.55 10.65
C ASN A 27 -5.38 -14.33 9.38
N LYS A 28 -5.44 -13.65 8.22
CA LYS A 28 -5.74 -14.26 6.91
C LYS A 28 -4.50 -14.42 6.03
N ASN A 29 -3.31 -14.46 6.62
CA ASN A 29 -2.03 -14.71 5.94
C ASN A 29 -1.63 -13.64 4.92
N THR A 30 -2.21 -12.44 4.98
CA THR A 30 -1.78 -11.30 4.17
C THR A 30 -0.65 -10.55 4.85
N CYS A 31 0.20 -9.88 4.06
CA CYS A 31 1.26 -9.03 4.57
C CYS A 31 0.73 -7.68 5.08
N MET A 32 1.00 -7.37 6.34
CA MET A 32 0.81 -6.07 6.97
C MET A 32 2.16 -5.36 6.99
N HIS A 33 2.27 -4.30 6.19
CA HIS A 33 3.46 -3.48 6.07
C HIS A 33 3.06 -2.01 6.09
N GLN A 34 3.70 -1.23 6.96
CA GLN A 34 3.51 0.20 7.07
C GLN A 34 4.68 0.94 6.46
N LYS A 35 4.39 1.87 5.56
CA LYS A 35 5.39 2.69 4.88
C LYS A 35 5.26 4.14 5.34
N SER A 36 6.36 4.74 5.78
CA SER A 36 6.37 6.15 6.16
C SER A 36 6.07 7.05 4.95
N GLN A 37 5.22 8.06 5.16
CA GLN A 37 4.85 9.08 4.16
C GLN A 37 5.52 10.44 4.43
N VAL A 38 6.13 10.57 5.61
CA VAL A 38 6.78 11.81 6.04
C VAL A 38 8.14 11.93 5.37
N ARG A 39 8.55 13.17 5.06
CA ARG A 39 9.92 13.51 4.66
C ARG A 39 10.61 14.28 5.78
N TRP A 40 11.93 14.13 5.87
CA TRP A 40 12.71 14.84 6.87
C TRP A 40 12.62 16.36 6.70
N GLY A 41 12.66 17.09 7.81
CA GLY A 41 12.62 18.56 7.82
C GLY A 41 11.23 19.18 7.63
N LYS A 42 10.17 18.38 7.43
CA LYS A 42 8.81 18.92 7.29
C LYS A 42 8.13 19.05 8.64
N CYS A 43 7.56 20.23 8.92
CA CYS A 43 6.68 20.42 10.08
C CYS A 43 5.39 19.61 9.88
N ILE A 44 4.95 18.93 10.94
CA ILE A 44 3.81 18.03 10.92
C ILE A 44 2.72 18.63 11.79
N LYS A 45 1.48 18.57 11.29
CA LYS A 45 0.32 19.08 12.02
C LYS A 45 -0.37 17.93 12.77
N LYS A 46 -1.05 18.26 13.86
CA LYS A 46 -1.92 17.31 14.57
C LYS A 46 -2.95 16.74 13.59
N GLY A 47 -3.11 15.42 13.58
CA GLY A 47 -4.04 14.70 12.69
C GLY A 47 -3.47 14.37 11.30
N GLN A 48 -2.25 14.78 10.98
CA GLN A 48 -1.60 14.42 9.73
C GLN A 48 -1.20 12.94 9.72
N ILE A 49 -1.42 12.25 8.60
CA ILE A 49 -1.00 10.87 8.39
C ILE A 49 0.52 10.78 8.32
N LEU A 50 1.10 9.83 9.06
CA LEU A 50 2.54 9.64 9.19
C LEU A 50 3.06 8.46 8.36
N ALA A 51 2.23 7.43 8.22
CA ALA A 51 2.54 6.22 7.48
C ALA A 51 1.24 5.65 6.89
N ASP A 52 1.38 5.05 5.71
CA ASP A 52 0.33 4.24 5.08
C ASP A 52 0.50 2.77 5.50
N GLY A 53 -0.61 2.03 5.62
CA GLY A 53 -0.62 0.58 5.80
C GLY A 53 -0.76 -0.19 4.49
N ALA A 54 -1.05 -1.49 4.61
CA ALA A 54 -1.03 -2.45 3.50
C ALA A 54 -2.04 -2.17 2.36
N ALA A 55 -3.15 -1.48 2.64
CA ALA A 55 -4.20 -1.18 1.67
C ALA A 55 -4.61 0.29 1.71
N THR A 56 -3.66 1.20 1.96
CA THR A 56 -3.92 2.64 2.00
C THR A 56 -2.87 3.40 1.21
N VAL A 57 -3.26 4.51 0.59
CA VAL A 57 -2.35 5.43 -0.10
C VAL A 57 -2.77 6.85 0.28
N GLY A 58 -1.84 7.62 0.86
CA GLY A 58 -2.12 8.99 1.28
C GLY A 58 -3.18 9.09 2.38
N GLY A 59 -3.31 8.05 3.22
CA GLY A 59 -4.34 7.92 4.26
C GLY A 59 -5.73 7.56 3.76
N GLU A 60 -5.91 7.34 2.46
CA GLU A 60 -7.18 6.84 1.90
C GLU A 60 -7.10 5.35 1.60
N LEU A 61 -8.26 4.68 1.58
CA LEU A 61 -8.37 3.26 1.31
C LEU A 61 -8.07 2.96 -0.18
N ALA A 62 -7.13 2.06 -0.43
CA ALA A 62 -6.70 1.64 -1.76
C ALA A 62 -6.69 0.10 -1.86
N LEU A 63 -7.86 -0.48 -2.17
CA LEU A 63 -8.06 -1.94 -2.23
C LEU A 63 -7.57 -2.59 -3.53
N GLY A 64 -7.24 -1.80 -4.56
CA GLY A 64 -6.94 -2.30 -5.89
C GLY A 64 -6.15 -1.31 -6.74
N LYS A 65 -6.30 -1.41 -8.05
CA LYS A 65 -5.56 -0.62 -9.04
C LYS A 65 -6.52 -0.08 -10.08
N ASN A 66 -6.22 1.12 -10.56
CA ASN A 66 -6.90 1.71 -11.71
C ASN A 66 -6.33 1.09 -12.97
N VAL A 67 -7.19 0.48 -13.80
CA VAL A 67 -6.81 -0.15 -15.07
C VAL A 67 -7.73 0.34 -16.18
N LEU A 68 -7.23 0.35 -17.42
CA LEU A 68 -8.04 0.67 -18.58
C LEU A 68 -8.90 -0.54 -18.94
N VAL A 69 -10.20 -0.32 -19.13
CA VAL A 69 -11.18 -1.38 -19.43
C VAL A 69 -11.81 -1.10 -20.79
N ALA A 70 -11.95 -2.13 -21.61
CA ALA A 70 -12.72 -2.12 -22.84
C ALA A 70 -13.95 -3.02 -22.68
N TYR A 71 -15.13 -2.51 -23.04
CA TYR A 71 -16.37 -3.29 -23.01
C TYR A 71 -16.74 -3.72 -24.43
N MET A 72 -16.28 -4.91 -24.82
CA MET A 72 -16.55 -5.50 -26.13
C MET A 72 -16.45 -7.03 -26.05
N PRO A 73 -17.21 -7.79 -26.87
CA PRO A 73 -16.96 -9.22 -27.03
C PRO A 73 -15.59 -9.44 -27.68
N TRP A 74 -14.85 -10.46 -27.24
CA TRP A 74 -13.51 -10.77 -27.76
C TRP A 74 -13.34 -12.26 -28.00
N GLU A 75 -13.57 -12.70 -29.25
CA GLU A 75 -13.29 -14.07 -29.73
C GLU A 75 -13.82 -15.19 -28.81
N GLY A 76 -14.91 -14.93 -28.08
CA GLY A 76 -15.51 -15.87 -27.11
C GLY A 76 -14.74 -16.05 -25.79
N TYR A 77 -13.55 -15.44 -25.62
CA TYR A 77 -12.76 -15.57 -24.38
C TYR A 77 -13.40 -14.89 -23.17
N ASN A 78 -14.26 -13.89 -23.40
CA ASN A 78 -15.05 -13.23 -22.36
C ASN A 78 -16.52 -13.65 -22.38
N SER A 79 -16.80 -14.90 -22.74
CA SER A 79 -18.15 -15.46 -22.64
C SER A 79 -18.60 -15.55 -21.17
N GLU A 80 -19.89 -15.31 -20.94
CA GLU A 80 -20.51 -15.31 -19.60
C GLU A 80 -19.80 -14.33 -18.64
N ASP A 81 -19.14 -14.83 -17.60
CA ASP A 81 -18.50 -14.05 -16.54
C ASP A 81 -16.97 -14.02 -16.67
N ALA A 82 -16.41 -14.54 -17.77
CA ALA A 82 -14.97 -14.59 -17.97
C ALA A 82 -14.37 -13.19 -18.24
N VAL A 83 -13.27 -12.87 -17.56
CA VAL A 83 -12.53 -11.61 -17.74
C VAL A 83 -11.20 -11.90 -18.43
N LEU A 84 -11.00 -11.27 -19.59
CA LEU A 84 -9.71 -11.28 -20.26
C LEU A 84 -8.81 -10.18 -19.68
N ILE A 85 -7.57 -10.55 -19.36
CA ILE A 85 -6.57 -9.62 -18.82
C ILE A 85 -5.38 -9.49 -19.75
N SER A 86 -4.77 -8.31 -19.76
CA SER A 86 -3.51 -8.09 -20.46
C SER A 86 -2.36 -8.72 -19.67
N GLU A 87 -1.44 -9.42 -20.36
CA GLU A 87 -0.20 -9.94 -19.77
C GLU A 87 0.65 -8.85 -19.11
N ARG A 88 0.49 -7.59 -19.53
CA ARG A 88 1.09 -6.43 -18.89
C ARG A 88 0.84 -6.39 -17.38
N LEU A 89 -0.35 -6.80 -16.93
CA LEU A 89 -0.70 -6.81 -15.50
C LEU A 89 0.19 -7.77 -14.68
N VAL A 90 0.71 -8.81 -15.33
CA VAL A 90 1.65 -9.77 -14.74
C VAL A 90 3.07 -9.20 -14.78
N TYR A 91 3.53 -8.72 -15.93
CA TYR A 91 4.90 -8.21 -16.09
C TYR A 91 5.19 -6.95 -15.24
N GLU A 92 4.19 -6.13 -14.97
CA GLU A 92 4.32 -4.92 -14.15
C GLU A 92 3.94 -5.13 -12.67
N ASP A 93 3.70 -6.37 -12.23
CA ASP A 93 3.35 -6.71 -10.84
C ASP A 93 2.14 -5.92 -10.29
N ILE A 94 1.18 -5.56 -11.15
CA ILE A 94 0.07 -4.65 -10.79
C ILE A 94 -0.86 -5.29 -9.76
N TYR A 95 -1.18 -6.57 -9.96
CA TYR A 95 -2.02 -7.38 -9.06
C TYR A 95 -1.21 -8.42 -8.27
N THR A 96 0.07 -8.15 -8.02
CA THR A 96 0.94 -9.01 -7.22
C THR A 96 0.74 -8.74 -5.72
N SER A 97 0.69 -9.81 -4.92
CA SER A 97 0.49 -9.71 -3.46
C SER A 97 1.35 -10.71 -2.68
N PHE A 98 1.77 -10.33 -1.49
CA PHE A 98 2.55 -11.18 -0.58
C PHE A 98 1.66 -11.90 0.43
N HIS A 99 1.84 -13.22 0.51
CA HIS A 99 1.17 -14.08 1.48
C HIS A 99 2.21 -14.74 2.40
N ILE A 100 2.01 -14.62 3.71
CA ILE A 100 2.93 -15.11 4.75
C ILE A 100 2.27 -16.29 5.45
N ARG A 101 2.90 -17.47 5.37
CA ARG A 101 2.44 -18.73 6.01
C ARG A 101 3.19 -19.03 7.29
#